data_AF-A0A0Q7UHF6-F1
#
_entry.id   AF-A0A0Q7UHF6-F1
#
_cell.length_a   1.000
_cell.length_b   1.000
_cell.length_c   1.000
_cell.angle_alpha   90.00
_cell.angle_beta   90.00
_cell.angle_gamma   90.00
#
_symmetry.space_group_name_H-M   'P 1'
#
loop_
_entity.id
_entity.type
_entity.pdbx_description
1 polymer ?
#
loop_
_entity_poly.entity_id
_entity_poly.type
_entity_poly.pdbx_seq_one_letter_code
_entity_poly.pdbx_strand_id
1 'polypeptide(L)'
;MRLLRDPVYGELRDVLGATLPVATPAAKCPKPLLLPDGACLDRVVAGMRARGASVDRVLTAPGAAGGAGAVISGPLGQAYRLYEVSLAGGGPVVTPVTLPSSSVRVPRVCYEIGRGVDYRLDMRDGQLAAREVQTVTCGGPVPPIGYGGPRRPPIGAGEPGERWPATATVEVLGASRQLAAPRPDCPPDAALRDGACFAAGIAVLTAAPNLKELDVIGAKRPVAPGAVLIAKETEQYVLKRKGKGGFKADKRWFDKSSLSAPPGCGLTSPIDFEVEPGDRVHERALAGCGAPGAPAPVAIYEAYGALLPVVMGNRPGCAEKGEQLLGGACFTDVIGWMRARKIPRTEALVLERPYGPGARVYGGGPIDFSYADVWVQPDGTYKADRKHGYSAQIRAGGCANVTDDGPEAGGVMLVRRDGGVMAQAYQWVACPVR
;
A
#
# COMPACT_ATOMS: atom_id res chain seq x y z
N MET A 1 -14.92 -21.80 -10.58
CA MET A 1 -15.31 -21.11 -9.33
C MET A 1 -16.78 -20.71 -9.46
N ARG A 2 -17.50 -20.60 -8.34
CA ARG A 2 -18.89 -20.14 -8.29
C ARG A 2 -18.96 -18.86 -7.45
N LEU A 3 -19.60 -17.81 -7.94
CA LEU A 3 -19.78 -16.58 -7.17
C LEU A 3 -20.69 -16.85 -5.96
N LEU A 4 -20.25 -16.41 -4.78
CA LEU A 4 -21.02 -16.50 -3.53
C LEU A 4 -21.51 -15.12 -3.08
N ARG A 5 -20.63 -14.12 -3.15
CA ARG A 5 -20.95 -12.74 -2.77
C ARG A 5 -20.34 -11.76 -3.77
N ASP A 6 -21.18 -10.85 -4.24
CA ASP A 6 -20.78 -9.70 -5.02
C ASP A 6 -19.88 -8.76 -4.20
N PRO A 7 -19.03 -7.94 -4.87
CA PRO A 7 -18.26 -6.92 -4.19
C PRO A 7 -19.17 -5.89 -3.51
N VAL A 8 -18.81 -5.52 -2.28
CA VAL A 8 -19.47 -4.44 -1.54
C VAL A 8 -18.67 -3.15 -1.75
N TYR A 9 -19.32 -2.13 -2.30
CA TYR A 9 -18.69 -0.84 -2.61
C TYR A 9 -18.95 0.22 -1.54
N GLY A 10 -18.03 1.17 -1.43
CA GLY A 10 -18.19 2.33 -0.56
C GLY A 10 -19.06 3.43 -1.19
N GLU A 11 -19.39 4.43 -0.37
CA GLU A 11 -20.14 5.61 -0.81
C GLU A 11 -19.19 6.71 -1.31
N LEU A 12 -19.53 7.34 -2.44
CA LEU A 12 -18.78 8.48 -2.95
C LEU A 12 -19.16 9.78 -2.23
N ARG A 13 -18.14 10.49 -1.74
CA ARG A 13 -18.28 11.78 -1.06
C ARG A 13 -17.20 12.76 -1.52
N ASP A 14 -17.48 14.05 -1.38
CA ASP A 14 -16.50 15.11 -1.56
C ASP A 14 -16.02 15.60 -0.21
N VAL A 15 -14.71 15.64 0.03
CA VAL A 15 -14.13 16.27 1.21
C VAL A 15 -13.70 17.68 0.84
N LEU A 16 -14.24 18.67 1.55
CA LEU A 16 -13.99 20.08 1.28
C LEU A 16 -12.80 20.58 2.12
N GLY A 17 -11.88 21.27 1.46
CA GLY A 17 -10.79 22.00 2.10
C GLY A 17 -11.05 23.51 2.12
N ALA A 18 -9.98 24.29 2.02
CA ALA A 18 -9.98 25.73 2.11
C ALA A 18 -10.62 26.35 0.85
N THR A 19 -11.03 27.60 1.00
CA THR A 19 -11.29 28.44 -0.16
C THR A 19 -10.11 29.38 -0.32
N LEU A 20 -9.50 29.33 -1.50
CA LEU A 20 -8.39 30.18 -1.88
C LEU A 20 -8.90 31.32 -2.77
N PRO A 21 -8.46 32.57 -2.59
CA PRO A 21 -8.65 33.60 -3.60
C PRO A 21 -7.96 33.20 -4.92
N VAL A 22 -8.60 33.52 -6.04
CA VAL A 22 -8.03 33.28 -7.37
C VAL A 22 -7.51 34.59 -7.96
N ALA A 23 -6.26 34.58 -8.42
CA ALA A 23 -5.67 35.65 -9.21
C ALA A 23 -5.84 35.35 -10.71
N THR A 24 -6.31 36.33 -11.47
CA THR A 24 -6.51 36.23 -12.92
C THR A 24 -5.73 37.32 -13.64
N PRO A 25 -5.38 37.14 -14.93
CA PRO A 25 -4.76 38.19 -15.72
C PRO A 25 -5.63 39.47 -15.76
N ALA A 26 -4.99 40.64 -15.72
CA ALA A 26 -5.67 41.93 -15.83
C ALA A 26 -4.83 42.91 -16.66
N ALA A 27 -5.46 43.57 -17.64
CA ALA A 27 -4.78 44.44 -18.60
C ALA A 27 -4.05 45.65 -17.97
N LYS A 28 -4.47 46.10 -16.78
CA LYS A 28 -3.90 47.24 -16.07
C LYS A 28 -3.42 46.86 -14.67
N CYS A 29 -2.74 45.72 -14.53
CA CYS A 29 -2.21 45.29 -13.25
C CYS A 29 -1.00 46.15 -12.82
N PRO A 30 -1.00 46.74 -11.61
CA PRO A 30 0.19 47.42 -11.08
C PRO A 30 1.37 46.46 -10.97
N LYS A 31 2.57 46.90 -11.37
CA LYS A 31 3.78 46.05 -11.38
C LYS A 31 4.06 45.33 -10.05
N PRO A 32 3.88 45.95 -8.86
CA PRO A 32 4.08 45.25 -7.58
C PRO A 32 3.06 44.13 -7.29
N LEU A 33 1.94 44.09 -8.02
CA LEU A 33 0.85 43.13 -7.86
C LEU A 33 0.83 42.08 -8.97
N LEU A 34 1.75 42.16 -9.94
CA LEU A 34 1.81 41.26 -11.08
C LEU A 34 2.65 40.03 -10.72
N LEU A 35 2.06 38.84 -10.82
CA LEU A 35 2.75 37.57 -10.62
C LEU A 35 3.65 37.22 -11.81
N PRO A 36 4.66 36.34 -11.63
CA PRO A 36 5.55 35.91 -12.71
C PRO A 36 4.82 35.27 -13.90
N ASP A 37 3.64 34.71 -13.69
CA ASP A 37 2.81 34.09 -14.72
C ASP A 37 1.76 35.05 -15.33
N GLY A 38 1.82 36.34 -14.99
CA GLY A 38 0.96 37.39 -15.53
C GLY A 38 -0.38 37.55 -14.83
N ALA A 39 -0.69 36.75 -13.80
CA ALA A 39 -1.89 36.93 -13.00
C ALA A 39 -1.77 38.15 -12.06
N CYS A 40 -2.88 38.84 -11.81
CA CYS A 40 -2.90 40.07 -11.03
C CYS A 40 -3.45 39.84 -9.61
N LEU A 41 -2.68 40.26 -8.59
CA LEU A 41 -3.06 40.17 -7.18
C LEU A 41 -3.97 41.30 -6.70
N ASP A 42 -4.35 42.26 -7.54
CA ASP A 42 -5.09 43.46 -7.11
C ASP A 42 -6.35 43.15 -6.29
N ARG A 43 -7.23 42.29 -6.82
CA ARG A 43 -8.43 41.82 -6.11
C ARG A 43 -8.10 41.01 -4.87
N VAL A 44 -7.04 40.21 -4.92
CA VAL A 44 -6.61 39.38 -3.80
C VAL A 44 -6.13 40.24 -2.63
N VAL A 45 -5.23 41.19 -2.88
CA VAL A 45 -4.69 42.11 -1.86
C VAL A 45 -5.78 43.00 -1.30
N ALA A 46 -6.70 43.50 -2.13
CA ALA A 46 -7.87 44.23 -1.66
C ALA A 46 -8.73 43.37 -0.72
N GLY A 47 -9.00 42.12 -1.08
CA GLY A 47 -9.74 41.16 -0.24
C GLY A 47 -9.02 40.83 1.07
N MET A 48 -7.69 40.62 1.04
CA MET A 48 -6.88 40.40 2.25
C MET A 48 -6.98 41.60 3.20
N ARG A 49 -6.82 42.82 2.70
CA ARG A 49 -6.95 44.06 3.50
C ARG A 49 -8.34 44.21 4.10
N ALA A 50 -9.39 43.95 3.32
CA ALA A 50 -10.77 44.02 3.79
C ALA A 50 -11.07 43.02 4.92
N ARG A 51 -10.45 41.83 4.90
CA ARG A 51 -10.58 40.81 5.94
C ARG A 51 -9.58 40.94 7.09
N GLY A 52 -8.66 41.91 7.05
CA GLY A 52 -7.57 42.04 8.02
C GLY A 52 -6.53 40.91 7.97
N ALA A 53 -6.42 40.19 6.85
CA ALA A 53 -5.47 39.11 6.67
C ALA A 53 -4.08 39.64 6.27
N SER A 54 -3.04 39.20 6.96
CA SER A 54 -1.64 39.54 6.65
C SER A 54 -0.94 38.50 5.79
N VAL A 55 -1.48 37.28 5.70
CA VAL A 55 -0.99 36.19 4.86
C VAL A 55 -2.19 35.47 4.25
N ASP A 56 -2.11 35.11 2.96
CA ASP A 56 -3.12 34.32 2.27
C ASP A 56 -2.48 33.46 1.17
N ARG A 57 -3.11 32.33 0.86
CA ARG A 57 -2.66 31.42 -0.19
C ARG A 57 -3.51 31.63 -1.44
N VAL A 58 -2.85 31.88 -2.55
CA VAL A 58 -3.48 32.32 -3.79
C VAL A 58 -3.31 31.28 -4.88
N LEU A 59 -4.40 30.99 -5.58
CA LEU A 59 -4.39 30.12 -6.76
C LEU A 59 -4.38 30.95 -8.04
N THR A 60 -3.60 30.51 -9.02
CA THR A 60 -3.68 30.97 -10.42
C THR A 60 -3.67 29.76 -11.33
N ALA A 61 -4.42 29.83 -12.42
CA ALA A 61 -4.51 28.76 -13.41
C ALA A 61 -4.96 29.33 -14.76
N PRO A 62 -4.47 28.78 -15.89
CA PRO A 62 -5.02 29.11 -17.21
C PRO A 62 -6.54 28.86 -17.28
N GLY A 63 -7.01 27.78 -16.65
CA GLY A 63 -8.43 27.43 -16.58
C GLY A 63 -9.30 28.40 -15.76
N ALA A 64 -8.71 29.32 -15.00
CA ALA A 64 -9.46 30.30 -14.21
C ALA A 64 -10.25 31.29 -15.09
N ALA A 65 -9.87 31.46 -16.36
CA ALA A 65 -10.62 32.25 -17.33
C ALA A 65 -12.04 31.71 -17.59
N GLY A 66 -12.30 30.42 -17.30
CA GLY A 66 -13.63 29.82 -17.39
C GLY A 66 -14.65 30.34 -16.36
N GLY A 67 -14.20 31.09 -15.35
CA GLY A 67 -15.07 31.69 -14.33
C GLY A 67 -15.67 30.67 -13.36
N ALA A 68 -16.74 31.08 -12.65
CA ALA A 68 -17.43 30.22 -11.69
C ALA A 68 -18.06 28.99 -12.37
N GLY A 69 -18.01 27.85 -11.68
CA GLY A 69 -18.42 26.55 -12.20
C GLY A 69 -17.30 25.76 -12.88
N ALA A 70 -16.17 26.40 -13.22
CA ALA A 70 -15.01 25.68 -13.75
C ALA A 70 -14.32 24.84 -12.66
N VAL A 71 -13.70 23.73 -13.09
CA VAL A 71 -12.90 22.86 -12.22
C VAL A 71 -11.47 22.84 -12.74
N ILE A 72 -10.52 23.07 -11.83
CA ILE A 72 -9.09 23.00 -12.12
C ILE A 72 -8.52 21.75 -11.47
N SER A 73 -7.96 20.87 -12.28
CA SER A 73 -7.39 19.59 -11.90
C SER A 73 -6.08 19.37 -12.64
N GLY A 74 -5.12 18.71 -12.00
CA GLY A 74 -3.85 18.32 -12.64
C GLY A 74 -2.61 18.69 -11.82
N PRO A 75 -1.42 18.58 -12.41
CA PRO A 75 -0.16 18.81 -11.70
C PRO A 75 0.12 20.30 -11.43
N LEU A 76 0.63 20.59 -10.24
CA LEU A 76 1.15 21.91 -9.84
C LEU A 76 2.26 22.36 -10.81
N GLY A 77 2.28 23.64 -11.16
CA GLY A 77 3.22 24.24 -12.11
C GLY A 77 2.75 24.19 -13.58
N GLN A 78 1.86 23.25 -13.91
CA GLN A 78 1.31 23.09 -15.27
C GLN A 78 -0.18 23.46 -15.33
N ALA A 79 -1.04 22.79 -14.55
CA ALA A 79 -2.48 23.03 -14.55
C ALA A 79 -2.86 24.25 -13.70
N TYR A 80 -2.14 24.46 -12.60
CA TYR A 80 -2.28 25.60 -11.69
C TYR A 80 -0.96 25.92 -11.00
N ARG A 81 -0.87 27.09 -10.36
CA ARG A 81 0.18 27.45 -9.43
C ARG A 81 -0.44 27.96 -8.13
N LEU A 82 0.32 27.81 -7.05
CA LEU A 82 -0.02 28.31 -5.73
C LEU A 82 1.07 29.27 -5.27
N TYR A 83 0.66 30.35 -4.61
CA TYR A 83 1.55 31.34 -4.05
C TYR A 83 1.14 31.64 -2.61
N GLU A 84 2.11 31.73 -1.70
CA GLU A 84 1.92 32.38 -0.40
C GLU A 84 2.14 33.87 -0.59
N VAL A 85 1.14 34.68 -0.22
CA VAL A 85 1.19 36.14 -0.32
C VAL A 85 1.13 36.72 1.08
N SER A 86 2.12 37.53 1.45
CA SER A 86 2.13 38.26 2.72
C SER A 86 2.12 39.76 2.49
N LEU A 87 1.37 40.49 3.32
CA LEU A 87 1.32 41.96 3.29
C LEU A 87 2.30 42.51 4.32
N ALA A 88 3.51 42.84 3.89
CA ALA A 88 4.45 43.62 4.67
C ALA A 88 4.31 45.13 4.35
N GLY A 89 4.77 46.01 5.26
CA GLY A 89 4.61 47.46 5.15
C GLY A 89 5.19 48.13 3.88
N GLY A 90 5.90 47.38 3.02
CA GLY A 90 6.44 47.83 1.73
C GLY A 90 5.73 47.28 0.48
N GLY A 91 4.65 46.49 0.61
CA GLY A 91 3.96 45.83 -0.50
C GLY A 91 3.81 44.31 -0.31
N PRO A 92 3.10 43.61 -1.22
CA PRO A 92 2.95 42.16 -1.10
C PRO A 92 4.29 41.47 -1.39
N VAL A 93 4.66 40.54 -0.51
CA VAL A 93 5.75 39.59 -0.73
C VAL A 93 5.12 38.28 -1.18
N VAL A 94 5.65 37.71 -2.27
CA VAL A 94 5.07 36.53 -2.93
C VAL A 94 6.10 35.42 -2.97
N THR A 95 5.75 34.26 -2.44
CA THR A 95 6.58 33.06 -2.46
C THR A 95 5.86 31.94 -3.22
N PRO A 96 6.44 31.37 -4.29
CA PRO A 96 5.82 30.25 -4.98
C PRO A 96 5.81 29.01 -4.09
N VAL A 97 4.68 28.30 -4.08
CA VAL A 97 4.58 26.97 -3.49
C VAL A 97 5.08 25.96 -4.52
N THR A 98 6.09 25.17 -4.14
CA THR A 98 6.79 24.25 -5.06
C THR A 98 6.29 22.81 -4.96
N LEU A 99 5.66 22.42 -3.86
CA LEU A 99 5.08 21.10 -3.65
C LEU A 99 3.55 21.19 -3.50
N PRO A 100 2.77 20.26 -4.09
CA PRO A 100 1.33 20.21 -3.90
C PRO A 100 0.98 20.17 -2.42
N SER A 101 0.14 21.08 -1.95
CA SER A 101 -0.33 21.09 -0.57
C SER A 101 -1.76 21.60 -0.50
N SER A 102 -2.53 21.00 0.41
CA SER A 102 -3.94 21.32 0.61
C SER A 102 -4.30 21.33 2.10
N SER A 103 -5.45 21.90 2.43
CA SER A 103 -6.04 21.77 3.77
C SER A 103 -7.06 20.63 3.89
N VAL A 104 -7.36 19.93 2.77
CA VAL A 104 -8.28 18.79 2.76
C VAL A 104 -7.78 17.70 3.73
N ARG A 105 -8.65 17.30 4.66
CA ARG A 105 -8.38 16.24 5.63
C ARG A 105 -9.48 15.18 5.54
N VAL A 106 -9.15 14.06 4.90
CA VAL A 106 -10.09 12.96 4.65
C VAL A 106 -10.34 12.16 5.95
N PRO A 107 -11.59 11.79 6.28
CA PRO A 107 -11.88 10.92 7.42
C PRO A 107 -11.15 9.57 7.34
N ARG A 108 -10.80 8.98 8.49
CA ARG A 108 -10.08 7.69 8.56
C ARG A 108 -10.81 6.52 7.89
N VAL A 109 -12.14 6.59 7.82
CA VAL A 109 -13.01 5.58 7.20
C VAL A 109 -13.13 5.72 5.68
N CYS A 110 -12.47 6.71 5.10
CA CYS A 110 -12.52 7.01 3.67
C CYS A 110 -11.15 6.88 3.02
N TYR A 111 -11.17 6.62 1.72
CA TYR A 111 -10.01 6.41 0.87
C TYR A 111 -10.02 7.40 -0.28
N GLU A 112 -8.84 7.83 -0.71
CA GLU A 112 -8.74 8.73 -1.86
C GLU A 112 -9.10 8.04 -3.16
N ILE A 113 -9.68 8.80 -4.08
CA ILE A 113 -9.89 8.39 -5.46
C ILE A 113 -9.32 9.45 -6.41
N GLY A 114 -8.78 9.01 -7.54
CA GLY A 114 -8.24 9.90 -8.57
C GLY A 114 -6.85 10.45 -8.26
N ARG A 115 -6.59 11.69 -8.67
CA ARG A 115 -5.23 12.30 -8.68
C ARG A 115 -4.97 13.25 -7.52
N GLY A 116 -5.84 13.28 -6.51
CA GLY A 116 -5.71 14.17 -5.34
C GLY A 116 -6.78 15.26 -5.29
N VAL A 117 -6.36 16.50 -5.02
CA VAL A 117 -7.24 17.65 -4.77
C VAL A 117 -7.51 18.44 -6.05
N ASP A 118 -8.79 18.68 -6.32
CA ASP A 118 -9.29 19.58 -7.35
C ASP A 118 -9.66 20.94 -6.76
N TYR A 119 -9.70 21.97 -7.61
CA TYR A 119 -10.16 23.31 -7.24
C TYR A 119 -11.42 23.67 -8.02
N ARG A 120 -12.56 23.76 -7.32
CA ARG A 120 -13.83 24.18 -7.92
C ARG A 120 -13.99 25.68 -7.76
N LEU A 121 -14.18 26.37 -8.89
CA LEU A 121 -14.30 27.81 -8.93
C LEU A 121 -15.73 28.28 -8.64
N ASP A 122 -15.85 29.31 -7.84
CA ASP A 122 -17.11 29.95 -7.49
C ASP A 122 -16.91 31.46 -7.28
N MET A 123 -17.99 32.25 -7.33
CA MET A 123 -17.95 33.67 -7.00
C MET A 123 -18.27 33.85 -5.52
N ARG A 124 -17.38 34.51 -4.77
CA ARG A 124 -17.60 34.88 -3.37
C ARG A 124 -17.27 36.35 -3.17
N ASP A 125 -18.23 37.10 -2.65
CA ASP A 125 -18.07 38.53 -2.36
C ASP A 125 -17.54 39.34 -3.57
N GLY A 126 -17.99 38.98 -4.77
CA GLY A 126 -17.58 39.63 -6.03
C GLY A 126 -16.17 39.26 -6.52
N GLN A 127 -15.50 38.29 -5.89
CA GLN A 127 -14.20 37.76 -6.29
C GLN A 127 -14.28 36.28 -6.66
N LEU A 128 -13.50 35.87 -7.66
CA LEU A 128 -13.34 34.46 -7.99
C LEU A 128 -12.56 33.74 -6.89
N ALA A 129 -13.12 32.63 -6.43
CA ALA A 129 -12.62 31.85 -5.31
C ALA A 129 -12.58 30.37 -5.71
N ALA A 130 -11.55 29.66 -5.26
CA ALA A 130 -11.34 28.25 -5.53
C ALA A 130 -11.54 27.43 -4.25
N ARG A 131 -12.53 26.55 -4.22
CA ARG A 131 -12.71 25.59 -3.13
C ARG A 131 -11.91 24.33 -3.43
N GLU A 132 -11.05 23.93 -2.49
CA GLU A 132 -10.38 22.63 -2.52
C GLU A 132 -11.41 21.51 -2.33
N VAL A 133 -11.36 20.50 -3.20
CA VAL A 133 -12.24 19.33 -3.14
C VAL A 133 -11.44 18.07 -3.45
N GLN A 134 -11.53 17.05 -2.59
CA GLN A 134 -11.06 15.70 -2.90
C GLN A 134 -12.25 14.75 -2.92
N THR A 135 -12.43 14.04 -4.04
CA THR A 135 -13.42 12.96 -4.07
C THR A 135 -12.85 11.74 -3.36
N VAL A 136 -13.68 11.05 -2.58
CA VAL A 136 -13.29 9.88 -1.78
C VAL A 136 -14.36 8.79 -1.84
N THR A 137 -13.99 7.56 -1.51
CA THR A 137 -14.92 6.48 -1.21
C THR A 137 -14.86 6.15 0.28
N CYS A 138 -16.01 6.07 0.95
CA CYS A 138 -16.11 5.79 2.38
C CYS A 138 -16.73 4.42 2.63
N GLY A 139 -16.13 3.64 3.54
CA GLY A 139 -16.64 2.33 3.92
C GLY A 139 -16.36 1.19 2.94
N GLY A 140 -15.53 1.41 1.90
CA GLY A 140 -15.20 0.34 0.96
C GLY A 140 -14.48 0.80 -0.32
N PRO A 141 -14.28 -0.14 -1.26
CA PRO A 141 -13.65 0.11 -2.56
C PRO A 141 -14.48 1.07 -3.43
N VAL A 142 -13.87 1.57 -4.50
CA VAL A 142 -14.53 2.52 -5.42
C VAL A 142 -15.69 1.83 -6.15
N PRO A 143 -16.89 2.41 -6.16
CA PRO A 143 -18.00 1.90 -6.96
C PRO A 143 -17.70 2.03 -8.46
N PRO A 144 -18.25 1.11 -9.31
CA PRO A 144 -18.05 1.18 -10.74
C PRO A 144 -18.64 2.47 -11.34
N ILE A 145 -18.09 2.90 -12.48
CA ILE A 145 -18.59 4.09 -13.20
C ILE A 145 -20.07 3.88 -13.54
N GLY A 146 -20.92 4.86 -13.22
CA GLY A 146 -22.36 4.78 -13.46
C GLY A 146 -23.15 4.05 -12.37
N TYR A 147 -22.52 3.67 -11.25
CA TYR A 147 -23.23 3.20 -10.06
C TYR A 147 -24.26 4.27 -9.64
N GLY A 148 -25.55 3.94 -9.74
CA GLY A 148 -26.68 4.85 -9.51
C GLY A 148 -26.89 5.28 -8.06
N GLY A 149 -25.91 5.06 -7.17
CA GLY A 149 -25.95 5.56 -5.80
C GLY A 149 -25.75 7.08 -5.77
N PRO A 150 -26.57 7.84 -5.02
CA PRO A 150 -26.40 9.29 -4.94
C PRO A 150 -25.06 9.61 -4.27
N ARG A 151 -24.26 10.48 -4.90
CA ARG A 151 -23.13 11.16 -4.24
C ARG A 151 -23.69 11.76 -2.95
N ARG A 152 -23.19 11.31 -1.80
CA ARG A 152 -23.69 11.82 -0.52
C ARG A 152 -23.27 13.28 -0.36
N PRO A 153 -23.92 14.03 0.55
CA PRO A 153 -23.50 15.39 0.86
C PRO A 153 -21.99 15.47 1.16
N PRO A 154 -21.34 16.57 0.76
CA PRO A 154 -19.92 16.76 1.00
C PRO A 154 -19.60 16.75 2.50
N ILE A 155 -18.38 16.32 2.83
CA ILE A 155 -17.81 16.32 4.17
C ILE A 155 -17.15 17.67 4.41
N GLY A 156 -17.72 18.44 5.33
CA GLY A 156 -17.15 19.70 5.76
C GLY A 156 -15.92 19.52 6.65
N ALA A 157 -15.09 20.58 6.76
CA ALA A 157 -13.93 20.59 7.65
C ALA A 157 -14.32 20.48 9.15
N GLY A 158 -15.53 20.94 9.52
CA GLY A 158 -16.04 20.92 10.90
C GLY A 158 -16.78 19.64 11.31
N GLU A 159 -16.94 18.65 10.43
CA GLU A 159 -17.57 17.38 10.81
C GLU A 159 -16.66 16.59 11.78
N PRO A 160 -17.22 15.98 12.83
CA PRO A 160 -16.46 15.24 13.84
C PRO A 160 -15.86 13.94 13.28
N GLY A 161 -14.84 13.42 13.96
CA GLY A 161 -14.20 12.14 13.64
C GLY A 161 -12.70 12.25 13.37
N GLU A 162 -12.01 11.12 13.49
CA GLU A 162 -10.58 11.06 13.17
C GLU A 162 -10.33 11.25 11.68
N ARG A 163 -9.25 11.97 11.36
CA ARG A 163 -8.89 12.29 9.98
C ARG A 163 -7.44 11.93 9.71
N TRP A 164 -7.16 11.65 8.45
CA TRP A 164 -5.80 11.62 7.93
C TRP A 164 -5.16 13.02 8.03
N PRO A 165 -3.82 13.11 7.99
CA PRO A 165 -3.14 14.38 7.76
C PRO A 165 -3.67 15.07 6.50
N ALA A 166 -3.40 16.37 6.39
CA ALA A 166 -3.83 17.12 5.23
C ALA A 166 -3.18 16.56 3.96
N THR A 167 -3.96 16.50 2.88
CA THR A 167 -3.50 15.97 1.58
C THR A 167 -2.41 16.88 1.04
N ALA A 168 -1.18 16.36 0.96
CA ALA A 168 -0.01 17.15 0.57
C ALA A 168 1.16 16.25 0.13
N THR A 169 2.10 16.83 -0.61
CA THR A 169 3.44 16.30 -0.79
C THR A 169 4.39 17.10 0.09
N VAL A 170 5.15 16.41 0.93
CA VAL A 170 6.13 17.03 1.83
C VAL A 170 7.51 16.49 1.54
N GLU A 171 8.52 17.33 1.72
CA GLU A 171 9.91 16.88 1.77
C GLU A 171 10.20 16.32 3.16
N VAL A 172 10.81 15.13 3.18
CA VAL A 172 11.21 14.44 4.40
C VAL A 172 12.73 14.39 4.42
N LEU A 173 13.32 14.94 5.48
CA LEU A 173 14.77 15.00 5.68
C LEU A 173 15.17 14.08 6.83
N GLY A 174 16.21 13.29 6.60
CA GLY A 174 16.81 12.41 7.60
C GLY A 174 17.78 13.16 8.51
N ALA A 175 18.26 12.48 9.54
CA ALA A 175 19.34 13.01 10.37
C ALA A 175 20.64 13.09 9.56
N SER A 176 21.41 14.15 9.78
CA SER A 176 22.71 14.33 9.13
C SER A 176 23.75 13.31 9.63
N ARG A 177 24.34 12.56 8.70
CA ARG A 177 25.31 11.48 8.90
C ARG A 177 26.68 11.89 8.38
N GLN A 178 27.72 11.14 8.76
CA GLN A 178 29.05 11.35 8.21
C GLN A 178 29.15 10.83 6.78
N LEU A 179 29.83 11.63 5.94
CA LEU A 179 30.14 11.33 4.56
C LEU A 179 31.64 11.02 4.43
N ALA A 180 31.97 10.03 3.61
CA ALA A 180 33.32 9.81 3.12
C ALA A 180 33.31 9.91 1.59
N ALA A 181 34.20 10.71 1.02
CA ALA A 181 34.28 10.91 -0.43
C ALA A 181 35.73 10.92 -0.92
N PRO A 182 36.01 10.48 -2.16
CA PRO A 182 37.31 10.64 -2.78
C PRO A 182 37.71 12.11 -2.89
N ARG A 183 38.91 12.45 -2.39
CA ARG A 183 39.49 13.80 -2.48
C ARG A 183 41.03 13.74 -2.51
N PRO A 184 41.68 14.62 -3.27
CA PRO A 184 43.14 14.58 -3.48
C PRO A 184 43.94 14.98 -2.24
N ASP A 185 43.36 15.76 -1.33
CA ASP A 185 43.96 16.26 -0.10
C ASP A 185 43.70 15.35 1.11
N CYS A 186 43.27 14.10 0.90
CA CYS A 186 43.01 13.19 1.99
C CYS A 186 44.30 12.74 2.68
N PRO A 187 44.42 12.86 4.02
CA PRO A 187 45.54 12.30 4.76
C PRO A 187 45.68 10.77 4.52
N PRO A 188 46.91 10.24 4.37
CA PRO A 188 47.12 8.81 4.07
C PRO A 188 46.52 7.86 5.11
N ASP A 189 46.48 8.26 6.38
CA ASP A 189 45.89 7.53 7.49
C ASP A 189 44.35 7.60 7.54
N ALA A 190 43.74 8.52 6.76
CA ALA A 190 42.30 8.68 6.61
C ALA A 190 41.74 8.07 5.31
N ALA A 191 42.60 7.70 4.35
CA ALA A 191 42.23 7.01 3.12
C ALA A 191 42.07 5.49 3.34
N LEU A 192 41.03 5.10 4.09
CA LEU A 192 40.93 3.74 4.62
C LEU A 192 40.37 2.69 3.65
N ARG A 193 39.52 3.10 2.70
CA ARG A 193 38.80 2.17 1.82
C ARG A 193 38.28 2.85 0.54
N ASP A 194 38.31 2.12 -0.58
CA ASP A 194 37.72 2.50 -1.87
C ASP A 194 38.14 3.91 -2.36
N GLY A 195 39.33 4.38 -1.96
CA GLY A 195 39.84 5.73 -2.27
C GLY A 195 39.06 6.87 -1.61
N ALA A 196 38.10 6.58 -0.72
CA ALA A 196 37.32 7.58 -0.01
C ALA A 196 38.05 8.09 1.24
N CYS A 197 37.84 9.36 1.56
CA CYS A 197 38.44 10.00 2.72
C CYS A 197 37.52 9.94 3.94
N PHE A 198 38.02 9.38 5.04
CA PHE A 198 37.29 9.21 6.30
C PHE A 198 37.70 10.23 7.37
N ALA A 199 38.46 11.28 7.02
CA ALA A 199 39.07 12.21 7.97
C ALA A 199 38.05 12.84 8.94
N ALA A 200 36.89 13.29 8.44
CA ALA A 200 35.83 13.85 9.26
C ALA A 200 35.21 12.81 10.22
N GLY A 201 35.02 11.57 9.77
CA GLY A 201 34.55 10.47 10.63
C GLY A 201 35.57 10.09 11.72
N ILE A 202 36.86 10.11 11.37
CA ILE A 202 37.97 9.87 12.32
C ILE A 202 38.01 10.97 13.37
N ALA A 203 37.81 12.23 12.99
CA ALA A 203 37.74 13.35 13.92
C ALA A 203 36.57 13.17 14.91
N VAL A 204 35.39 12.77 14.44
CA VAL A 204 34.23 12.47 15.30
C VAL A 204 34.53 11.35 16.28
N LEU A 205 35.09 10.22 15.82
CA LEU A 205 35.51 9.16 16.74
C LEU A 205 36.54 9.71 17.73
N THR A 206 37.60 10.37 17.28
CA THR A 206 38.63 10.92 18.17
C THR A 206 38.07 11.83 19.27
N ALA A 207 37.10 12.68 18.93
CA ALA A 207 36.42 13.57 19.87
C ALA A 207 35.45 12.86 20.83
N ALA A 208 34.99 11.65 20.52
CA ALA A 208 34.08 10.84 21.34
C ALA A 208 34.71 9.48 21.75
N PRO A 209 35.51 9.43 22.83
CA PRO A 209 36.22 8.21 23.28
C PRO A 209 35.31 7.00 23.54
N ASN A 210 34.09 7.25 23.96
CA ASN A 210 33.05 6.26 24.25
C ASN A 210 32.38 5.68 22.99
N LEU A 211 32.50 6.32 21.83
CA LEU A 211 31.98 5.81 20.56
C LEU A 211 32.96 4.81 19.94
N LYS A 212 32.52 3.56 19.76
CA LYS A 212 33.35 2.46 19.22
C LYS A 212 33.35 2.40 17.69
N GLU A 213 32.20 2.70 17.10
CA GLU A 213 31.95 2.66 15.67
C GLU A 213 30.98 3.76 15.24
N LEU A 214 31.02 4.11 13.97
CA LEU A 214 30.25 5.16 13.35
C LEU A 214 29.83 4.69 11.95
N ASP A 215 28.54 4.82 11.64
CA ASP A 215 28.04 4.59 10.30
C ASP A 215 28.36 5.78 9.39
N VAL A 216 28.95 5.48 8.24
CA VAL A 216 29.41 6.47 7.27
C VAL A 216 28.83 6.15 5.89
N ILE A 217 28.26 7.16 5.25
CA ILE A 217 27.85 7.07 3.85
C ILE A 217 29.06 7.37 2.98
N GLY A 218 29.35 6.51 2.01
CA GLY A 218 30.40 6.70 1.04
C GLY A 218 29.87 7.31 -0.25
N ALA A 219 30.53 8.32 -0.81
CA ALA A 219 30.33 8.73 -2.20
C ALA A 219 31.34 7.98 -3.10
N LYS A 220 30.89 7.45 -4.25
CA LYS A 220 31.77 6.78 -5.21
C LYS A 220 32.63 7.72 -6.06
N ARG A 221 32.34 9.02 -6.00
CA ARG A 221 33.00 10.09 -6.75
C ARG A 221 33.25 11.28 -5.85
N PRO A 222 34.16 12.20 -6.21
CA PRO A 222 34.27 13.50 -5.55
C PRO A 222 32.93 14.25 -5.57
N VAL A 223 32.64 14.96 -4.48
CA VAL A 223 31.37 15.68 -4.27
C VAL A 223 31.62 17.04 -3.64
N ALA A 224 30.68 17.96 -3.85
CA ALA A 224 30.65 19.27 -3.24
C ALA A 224 29.34 19.45 -2.45
N PRO A 225 29.28 20.38 -1.48
CA PRO A 225 28.03 20.73 -0.80
C PRO A 225 26.91 21.07 -1.79
N GLY A 226 25.70 20.59 -1.50
CA GLY A 226 24.52 20.70 -2.37
C GLY A 226 24.42 19.61 -3.45
N ALA A 227 25.44 18.74 -3.60
CA ALA A 227 25.33 17.60 -4.51
C ALA A 227 24.33 16.58 -3.97
N VAL A 228 23.43 16.10 -4.84
CA VAL A 228 22.48 15.03 -4.54
C VAL A 228 23.02 13.72 -5.12
N LEU A 229 23.16 12.71 -4.27
CA LEU A 229 23.65 11.38 -4.62
C LEU A 229 22.51 10.39 -4.56
N ILE A 230 22.29 9.68 -5.66
CA ILE A 230 21.29 8.59 -5.67
C ILE A 230 21.91 7.30 -5.15
N ALA A 231 21.07 6.33 -4.74
CA ALA A 231 21.52 5.10 -4.08
C ALA A 231 22.56 4.24 -4.84
N LYS A 232 22.74 4.44 -6.15
CA LYS A 232 23.79 3.75 -6.94
C LYS A 232 25.16 4.41 -6.84
N GLU A 233 25.19 5.70 -6.52
CA GLU A 233 26.38 6.54 -6.34
C GLU A 233 26.92 6.53 -4.91
N THR A 234 26.18 5.87 -4.01
CA THR A 234 26.56 5.73 -2.60
C THR A 234 27.03 4.32 -2.25
N GLU A 235 27.80 4.25 -1.18
CA GLU A 235 28.20 3.04 -0.46
C GLU A 235 27.94 3.24 1.04
N GLN A 236 28.02 2.15 1.80
CA GLN A 236 27.85 2.19 3.24
C GLN A 236 29.02 1.53 3.94
N TYR A 237 29.54 2.24 4.95
CA TYR A 237 30.70 1.84 5.73
C TYR A 237 30.40 1.92 7.21
N VAL A 238 31.05 1.06 7.97
CA VAL A 238 31.22 1.21 9.42
C VAL A 238 32.66 1.59 9.67
N LEU A 239 32.86 2.82 10.14
CA LEU A 239 34.15 3.32 10.60
C LEU A 239 34.33 2.94 12.06
N LYS A 240 35.41 2.25 12.40
CA LYS A 240 35.68 1.76 13.75
C LYS A 240 37.12 1.98 14.18
N ARG A 241 37.32 2.02 15.49
CA ARG A 241 38.65 2.06 16.08
C ARG A 241 39.37 0.73 15.92
N LYS A 242 40.67 0.80 15.65
CA LYS A 242 41.63 -0.28 15.73
C LYS A 242 42.52 -0.02 16.96
N GLY A 243 43.13 -1.07 17.54
CA GLY A 243 44.08 -0.90 18.64
C GLY A 243 45.24 0.06 18.30
N LYS A 244 46.08 0.41 19.27
CA LYS A 244 47.22 1.36 19.13
C LYS A 244 46.93 2.60 18.23
N GLY A 245 45.73 3.19 18.36
CA GLY A 245 45.40 4.49 17.74
C GLY A 245 45.00 4.47 16.26
N GLY A 246 44.83 3.30 15.64
CA GLY A 246 44.43 3.21 14.23
C GLY A 246 42.91 3.25 14.01
N PHE A 247 42.49 3.40 12.75
CA PHE A 247 41.09 3.31 12.32
C PHE A 247 40.94 2.29 11.20
N LYS A 248 39.72 1.78 11.01
CA LYS A 248 39.37 0.88 9.91
C LYS A 248 37.96 1.17 9.43
N ALA A 249 37.74 1.17 8.12
CA ALA A 249 36.41 1.20 7.52
C ALA A 249 36.06 -0.17 6.92
N ASP A 250 34.94 -0.75 7.33
CA ASP A 250 34.39 -1.98 6.77
C ASP A 250 33.12 -1.69 5.97
N LYS A 251 33.00 -2.28 4.77
CA LYS A 251 31.78 -2.17 3.98
C LYS A 251 30.67 -2.96 4.67
N ARG A 252 29.52 -2.33 4.91
CA ARG A 252 28.36 -2.98 5.55
C ARG A 252 27.11 -2.53 4.84
N TRP A 253 26.23 -3.48 4.55
CA TRP A 253 24.87 -3.20 4.11
C TRP A 253 24.00 -3.17 5.37
N PHE A 254 23.92 -2.02 6.04
CA PHE A 254 22.83 -1.79 6.99
C PHE A 254 21.61 -1.29 6.20
N ASP A 255 20.45 -1.10 6.85
CA ASP A 255 19.26 -0.58 6.18
C ASP A 255 19.66 0.67 5.38
N LYS A 256 19.49 0.60 4.04
CA LYS A 256 20.07 1.60 3.13
C LYS A 256 19.65 3.02 3.50
N SER A 257 18.48 3.13 4.12
CA SER A 257 17.97 4.36 4.64
C SER A 257 17.41 4.20 6.05
N SER A 258 17.61 5.25 6.85
CA SER A 258 16.94 5.46 8.14
C SER A 258 15.74 6.41 8.05
N LEU A 259 15.42 6.88 6.83
CA LEU A 259 14.33 7.82 6.60
C LEU A 259 12.98 7.14 6.78
N SER A 260 12.15 7.70 7.65
CA SER A 260 10.76 7.28 7.83
C SER A 260 9.84 8.43 7.46
N ALA A 261 8.75 8.10 6.76
CA ALA A 261 7.72 9.09 6.47
C ALA A 261 7.01 9.50 7.78
N PRO A 262 6.55 10.76 7.90
CA PRO A 262 5.71 11.19 9.01
C PRO A 262 4.44 10.33 9.13
N PRO A 263 3.85 10.19 10.34
CA PRO A 263 2.62 9.42 10.53
C PRO A 263 1.50 9.88 9.60
N GLY A 264 0.90 8.92 8.87
CA GLY A 264 -0.16 9.21 7.88
C GLY A 264 0.36 9.74 6.54
N CYS A 265 1.66 9.62 6.28
CA CYS A 265 2.29 9.84 4.99
C CYS A 265 3.07 8.59 4.56
N GLY A 266 3.31 8.44 3.26
CA GLY A 266 4.15 7.39 2.68
C GLY A 266 5.18 7.97 1.72
N LEU A 267 6.39 7.41 1.67
CA LEU A 267 7.40 7.85 0.72
C LEU A 267 6.92 7.60 -0.72
N THR A 268 6.96 8.64 -1.55
CA THR A 268 6.51 8.63 -2.95
C THR A 268 7.67 8.79 -3.93
N SER A 269 8.86 9.14 -3.46
CA SER A 269 10.09 9.17 -4.26
C SER A 269 11.13 8.18 -3.72
N PRO A 270 12.14 7.82 -4.53
CA PRO A 270 13.37 7.23 -4.01
C PRO A 270 14.02 8.13 -2.96
N ILE A 271 14.87 7.52 -2.14
CA ILE A 271 15.65 8.20 -1.11
C ILE A 271 17.01 8.56 -1.72
N ASP A 272 17.29 9.86 -1.70
CA ASP A 272 18.53 10.44 -2.16
C ASP A 272 19.33 11.02 -0.99
N PHE A 273 20.59 11.32 -1.21
CA PHE A 273 21.52 11.78 -0.19
C PHE A 273 22.08 13.15 -0.59
N GLU A 274 21.71 14.19 0.12
CA GLU A 274 22.19 15.55 -0.13
C GLU A 274 23.41 15.85 0.72
N VAL A 275 24.50 16.23 0.05
CA VAL A 275 25.79 16.54 0.65
C VAL A 275 25.72 17.89 1.34
N GLU A 276 26.07 17.92 2.62
CA GLU A 276 26.17 19.12 3.44
C GLU A 276 27.62 19.62 3.49
N PRO A 277 27.84 20.88 3.91
CA PRO A 277 29.18 21.35 4.29
C PRO A 277 29.80 20.47 5.40
N GLY A 278 31.12 20.30 5.35
CA GLY A 278 31.88 19.62 6.41
C GLY A 278 31.84 18.09 6.37
N ASP A 279 31.80 17.49 5.18
CA ASP A 279 31.76 16.03 4.97
C ASP A 279 30.59 15.37 5.73
N ARG A 280 29.41 16.01 5.62
CA ARG A 280 28.14 15.51 6.13
C ARG A 280 27.18 15.23 5.00
N VAL A 281 26.17 14.43 5.27
CA VAL A 281 25.11 14.10 4.30
C VAL A 281 23.83 13.78 5.03
N HIS A 282 22.69 14.23 4.51
CA HIS A 282 21.39 13.80 5.01
C HIS A 282 20.59 13.12 3.91
N GLU A 283 19.67 12.27 4.34
CA GLU A 283 18.73 11.60 3.45
C GLU A 283 17.60 12.57 3.11
N ARG A 284 17.12 12.55 1.86
CA ARG A 284 15.95 13.31 1.44
C ARG A 284 15.06 12.47 0.54
N ALA A 285 13.75 12.63 0.71
CA ALA A 285 12.75 12.06 -0.16
C ALA A 285 11.46 12.91 -0.12
N LEU A 286 10.56 12.64 -1.03
CA LEU A 286 9.20 13.16 -1.00
C LEU A 286 8.27 12.12 -0.37
N ALA A 287 7.36 12.58 0.48
CA ALA A 287 6.26 11.78 1.00
C ALA A 287 4.91 12.37 0.58
N GLY A 288 4.00 11.50 0.16
CA GLY A 288 2.58 11.82 -0.01
C GLY A 288 1.85 11.60 1.31
N CYS A 289 1.18 12.63 1.78
CA CYS A 289 0.31 12.63 2.95
C CYS A 289 -1.16 12.69 2.51
N GLY A 290 -2.05 12.07 3.28
CA GLY A 290 -3.48 12.05 3.00
C GLY A 290 -4.10 10.68 3.23
N ALA A 291 -5.34 10.51 2.77
CA ALA A 291 -5.96 9.19 2.78
C ALA A 291 -5.21 8.24 1.82
N PRO A 292 -5.07 6.96 2.17
CA PRO A 292 -4.54 5.96 1.25
C PRO A 292 -5.50 5.75 0.07
N GLY A 293 -4.96 5.26 -1.04
CA GLY A 293 -5.75 4.87 -2.20
C GLY A 293 -6.81 3.83 -1.86
N ALA A 294 -7.96 3.92 -2.52
CA ALA A 294 -9.05 2.98 -2.33
C ALA A 294 -8.63 1.53 -2.56
N PRO A 295 -9.06 0.58 -1.71
CA PRO A 295 -8.78 -0.83 -1.92
C PRO A 295 -9.43 -1.32 -3.22
N ALA A 296 -8.86 -2.38 -3.80
CA ALA A 296 -9.49 -3.04 -4.93
C ALA A 296 -10.82 -3.68 -4.49
N PRO A 297 -11.89 -3.62 -5.30
CA PRO A 297 -13.10 -4.36 -5.01
C PRO A 297 -12.84 -5.86 -5.03
N VAL A 298 -13.47 -6.60 -4.12
CA VAL A 298 -13.26 -8.05 -3.96
C VAL A 298 -14.60 -8.75 -4.03
N ALA A 299 -14.69 -9.77 -4.87
CA ALA A 299 -15.81 -10.70 -4.92
C ALA A 299 -15.40 -12.02 -4.25
N ILE A 300 -16.35 -12.69 -3.60
CA ILE A 300 -16.09 -13.95 -2.90
C ILE A 300 -16.65 -15.09 -3.73
N TYR A 301 -15.79 -16.05 -4.02
CA TYR A 301 -16.08 -17.21 -4.83
C TYR A 301 -15.86 -18.50 -4.05
N GLU A 302 -16.63 -19.52 -4.36
CA GLU A 302 -16.32 -20.90 -4.04
C GLU A 302 -15.42 -21.48 -5.15
N ALA A 303 -14.17 -21.75 -4.81
CA ALA A 303 -13.23 -22.48 -5.65
C ALA A 303 -13.32 -23.97 -5.36
N TYR A 304 -13.06 -24.79 -6.37
CA TYR A 304 -13.14 -26.24 -6.28
C TYR A 304 -11.79 -26.87 -6.63
N GLY A 305 -11.41 -27.90 -5.88
CA GLY A 305 -10.14 -28.60 -5.99
C GLY A 305 -10.30 -30.05 -6.43
N ALA A 306 -9.36 -30.87 -5.97
CA ALA A 306 -9.30 -32.30 -6.29
C ALA A 306 -10.53 -33.06 -5.79
N LEU A 307 -10.79 -34.19 -6.46
CA LEU A 307 -11.79 -35.17 -6.04
C LEU A 307 -11.12 -36.23 -5.16
N LEU A 308 -11.83 -36.63 -4.11
CA LEU A 308 -11.50 -37.76 -3.25
C LEU A 308 -12.56 -38.85 -3.42
N PRO A 309 -12.18 -40.13 -3.50
CA PRO A 309 -13.13 -41.22 -3.31
C PRO A 309 -13.74 -41.17 -1.89
N VAL A 310 -14.97 -41.64 -1.76
CA VAL A 310 -15.75 -41.58 -0.50
C VAL A 310 -16.06 -42.99 0.00
N VAL A 311 -15.84 -43.21 1.28
CA VAL A 311 -16.30 -44.37 2.04
C VAL A 311 -17.55 -43.99 2.79
N MET A 312 -18.66 -44.67 2.51
CA MET A 312 -19.94 -44.45 3.18
C MET A 312 -20.16 -45.48 4.28
N GLY A 313 -19.69 -45.21 5.49
CA GLY A 313 -20.00 -45.94 6.72
C GLY A 313 -20.05 -47.47 6.59
N ASN A 314 -20.83 -48.10 7.47
CA ASN A 314 -21.09 -49.53 7.39
C ASN A 314 -22.37 -49.77 6.53
N ARG A 315 -22.24 -50.49 5.42
CA ARG A 315 -23.36 -50.84 4.52
C ARG A 315 -23.64 -52.34 4.58
N PRO A 316 -24.92 -52.78 4.60
CA PRO A 316 -25.27 -54.19 4.43
C PRO A 316 -24.74 -54.69 3.08
N GLY A 317 -23.99 -55.80 3.07
CA GLY A 317 -23.45 -56.39 1.84
C GLY A 317 -21.96 -56.12 1.55
N CYS A 318 -21.20 -55.55 2.48
CA CYS A 318 -19.74 -55.49 2.36
C CYS A 318 -19.14 -56.90 2.59
N ALA A 319 -19.19 -57.73 1.55
CA ALA A 319 -19.19 -59.19 1.66
C ALA A 319 -17.81 -59.88 1.54
N GLU A 320 -16.74 -59.17 1.18
CA GLU A 320 -15.42 -59.77 1.00
C GLU A 320 -14.46 -59.44 2.15
N LYS A 321 -13.80 -60.47 2.72
CA LYS A 321 -12.86 -60.39 3.85
C LYS A 321 -11.63 -59.49 3.61
N GLY A 322 -11.49 -58.85 2.45
CA GLY A 322 -10.39 -57.95 2.09
C GLY A 322 -10.79 -56.48 1.86
N GLU A 323 -12.07 -56.13 1.95
CA GLU A 323 -12.58 -54.78 1.61
C GLU A 323 -13.09 -53.99 2.83
N GLN A 324 -13.16 -54.63 3.99
CA GLN A 324 -13.45 -53.98 5.27
C GLN A 324 -12.15 -53.51 5.93
N LEU A 325 -11.96 -52.19 6.02
CA LEU A 325 -10.78 -51.57 6.64
C LEU A 325 -11.22 -50.67 7.81
N LEU A 326 -10.26 -50.19 8.60
CA LEU A 326 -10.49 -49.24 9.72
C LEU A 326 -11.57 -49.68 10.74
N GLY A 327 -11.65 -50.98 11.05
CA GLY A 327 -12.59 -51.50 12.05
C GLY A 327 -14.00 -51.75 11.51
N GLY A 328 -14.16 -51.99 10.20
CA GLY A 328 -15.42 -52.44 9.59
C GLY A 328 -16.05 -51.46 8.59
N ALA A 329 -15.36 -50.38 8.21
CA ALA A 329 -15.83 -49.48 7.16
C ALA A 329 -15.62 -50.12 5.78
N CYS A 330 -16.58 -49.93 4.86
CA CYS A 330 -16.60 -50.61 3.57
C CYS A 330 -15.85 -49.82 2.48
N PHE A 331 -14.67 -50.30 2.07
CA PHE A 331 -13.82 -49.64 1.07
C PHE A 331 -14.03 -50.16 -0.37
N THR A 332 -15.02 -51.03 -0.62
CA THR A 332 -15.32 -51.63 -1.94
C THR A 332 -15.33 -50.61 -3.08
N ASP A 333 -16.05 -49.49 -2.92
CA ASP A 333 -16.14 -48.44 -3.95
C ASP A 333 -14.79 -47.75 -4.21
N VAL A 334 -14.01 -47.50 -3.15
CA VAL A 334 -12.68 -46.86 -3.23
C VAL A 334 -11.69 -47.81 -3.89
N ILE A 335 -11.68 -49.09 -3.48
CA ILE A 335 -10.83 -50.14 -4.04
C ILE A 335 -11.15 -50.35 -5.52
N GLY A 336 -12.43 -50.43 -5.87
CA GLY A 336 -12.88 -50.51 -7.27
C GLY A 336 -12.41 -49.31 -8.08
N TRP A 337 -12.55 -48.10 -7.55
CA TRP A 337 -12.07 -46.87 -8.19
C TRP A 337 -10.55 -46.85 -8.38
N MET A 338 -9.77 -47.31 -7.38
CA MET A 338 -8.32 -47.45 -7.45
C MET A 338 -7.89 -48.48 -8.51
N ARG A 339 -8.52 -49.66 -8.54
CA ARG A 339 -8.25 -50.72 -9.53
C ARG A 339 -8.53 -50.23 -10.95
N ALA A 340 -9.69 -49.62 -11.16
CA ALA A 340 -10.09 -49.10 -12.48
C ALA A 340 -9.11 -48.05 -13.03
N ARG A 341 -8.47 -47.26 -12.15
CA ARG A 341 -7.52 -46.19 -12.53
C ARG A 341 -6.05 -46.56 -12.37
N LYS A 342 -5.74 -47.78 -11.90
CA LYS A 342 -4.37 -48.24 -11.58
C LYS A 342 -3.65 -47.29 -10.61
N ILE A 343 -4.36 -46.78 -9.61
CA ILE A 343 -3.82 -45.87 -8.59
C ILE A 343 -3.34 -46.70 -7.39
N PRO A 344 -2.01 -46.71 -7.07
CA PRO A 344 -1.47 -47.56 -6.02
C PRO A 344 -1.70 -47.00 -4.60
N ARG A 345 -1.93 -45.69 -4.46
CA ARG A 345 -2.21 -45.00 -3.20
C ARG A 345 -3.09 -43.79 -3.43
N THR A 346 -4.07 -43.56 -2.56
CA THR A 346 -4.97 -42.41 -2.62
C THR A 346 -5.43 -42.00 -1.22
N GLU A 347 -6.03 -40.81 -1.12
CA GLU A 347 -6.70 -40.33 0.07
C GLU A 347 -8.21 -40.50 -0.12
N ALA A 348 -8.92 -40.91 0.92
CA ALA A 348 -10.38 -41.08 0.90
C ALA A 348 -11.05 -40.30 2.02
N LEU A 349 -12.25 -39.78 1.75
CA LEU A 349 -13.14 -39.24 2.78
C LEU A 349 -13.95 -40.40 3.38
N VAL A 350 -13.92 -40.55 4.69
CA VAL A 350 -14.70 -41.56 5.42
C VAL A 350 -15.83 -40.88 6.17
N LEU A 351 -17.07 -41.22 5.83
CA LEU A 351 -18.28 -40.74 6.47
C LEU A 351 -18.82 -41.80 7.42
N GLU A 352 -19.28 -41.42 8.61
CA GLU A 352 -19.85 -42.39 9.56
C GLU A 352 -21.18 -42.99 9.08
N ARG A 353 -21.95 -42.20 8.30
CA ARG A 353 -23.25 -42.59 7.74
C ARG A 353 -23.33 -42.22 6.25
N PRO A 354 -24.26 -42.83 5.49
CA PRO A 354 -24.45 -42.48 4.08
C PRO A 354 -25.03 -41.07 3.91
N TYR A 355 -24.42 -40.27 3.03
CA TYR A 355 -24.92 -38.95 2.63
C TYR A 355 -24.99 -38.83 1.11
N GLY A 356 -25.94 -38.03 0.61
CA GLY A 356 -26.17 -37.83 -0.82
C GLY A 356 -25.33 -36.70 -1.42
N PRO A 357 -25.29 -36.60 -2.77
CA PRO A 357 -24.71 -35.45 -3.46
C PRO A 357 -25.34 -34.13 -2.99
N GLY A 358 -24.53 -33.07 -2.90
CA GLY A 358 -24.90 -31.76 -2.36
C GLY A 358 -24.58 -31.58 -0.87
N ALA A 359 -24.38 -32.67 -0.11
CA ALA A 359 -23.98 -32.60 1.28
C ALA A 359 -22.58 -31.95 1.42
N ARG A 360 -22.43 -31.05 2.40
CA ARG A 360 -21.19 -30.35 2.72
C ARG A 360 -20.57 -30.90 3.99
N VAL A 361 -19.28 -31.20 3.93
CA VAL A 361 -18.50 -31.80 5.01
C VAL A 361 -17.34 -30.86 5.32
N TYR A 362 -17.35 -30.30 6.54
CA TYR A 362 -16.37 -29.31 7.01
C TYR A 362 -16.26 -29.38 8.53
N GLY A 363 -15.18 -28.83 9.10
CA GLY A 363 -14.90 -28.93 10.55
C GLY A 363 -15.99 -28.29 11.41
N GLY A 364 -16.45 -28.98 12.46
CA GLY A 364 -17.54 -28.48 13.32
C GLY A 364 -18.92 -28.42 12.63
N GLY A 365 -19.04 -28.95 11.41
CA GLY A 365 -20.32 -29.15 10.74
C GLY A 365 -21.11 -30.36 11.29
N PRO A 366 -22.35 -30.60 10.82
CA PRO A 366 -23.25 -31.62 11.35
C PRO A 366 -22.94 -33.05 10.88
N ILE A 367 -21.95 -33.22 10.00
CA ILE A 367 -21.59 -34.51 9.43
C ILE A 367 -20.30 -34.96 10.10
N ASP A 368 -20.34 -36.09 10.80
CA ASP A 368 -19.15 -36.74 11.34
C ASP A 368 -18.34 -37.43 10.23
N PHE A 369 -17.05 -37.09 10.17
CA PHE A 369 -16.15 -37.55 9.11
C PHE A 369 -14.71 -37.73 9.61
N SER A 370 -13.95 -38.52 8.87
CA SER A 370 -12.49 -38.59 8.97
C SER A 370 -11.88 -38.77 7.58
N TYR A 371 -10.56 -38.68 7.48
CA TYR A 371 -9.83 -38.99 6.25
C TYR A 371 -9.03 -40.28 6.44
N ALA A 372 -8.74 -40.96 5.34
CA ALA A 372 -7.88 -42.15 5.35
C ALA A 372 -6.90 -42.14 4.18
N ASP A 373 -5.66 -42.53 4.43
CA ASP A 373 -4.74 -42.94 3.38
C ASP A 373 -5.04 -44.40 3.03
N VAL A 374 -5.20 -44.72 1.75
CA VAL A 374 -5.49 -46.08 1.25
C VAL A 374 -4.43 -46.47 0.23
N TRP A 375 -3.84 -47.66 0.36
CA TRP A 375 -2.83 -48.13 -0.59
C TRP A 375 -2.90 -49.65 -0.82
N VAL A 376 -2.35 -50.05 -1.97
CA VAL A 376 -2.14 -51.46 -2.35
C VAL A 376 -0.82 -51.94 -1.75
N GLN A 377 -0.84 -53.09 -1.10
CA GLN A 377 0.33 -53.78 -0.60
C GLN A 377 1.00 -54.62 -1.71
N PRO A 378 2.29 -55.00 -1.56
CA PRO A 378 2.98 -55.84 -2.54
C PRO A 378 2.30 -57.19 -2.83
N ASP A 379 1.54 -57.72 -1.87
CA ASP A 379 0.78 -58.97 -2.00
C ASP A 379 -0.59 -58.80 -2.70
N GLY A 380 -0.92 -57.57 -3.14
CA GLY A 380 -2.18 -57.25 -3.80
C GLY A 380 -3.34 -56.93 -2.85
N THR A 381 -3.14 -57.01 -1.53
CA THR A 381 -4.15 -56.61 -0.53
C THR A 381 -4.18 -55.09 -0.34
N TYR A 382 -5.25 -54.57 0.28
CA TYR A 382 -5.39 -53.14 0.54
C TYR A 382 -5.24 -52.85 2.03
N LYS A 383 -4.62 -51.72 2.37
CA LYS A 383 -4.55 -51.21 3.73
C LYS A 383 -5.00 -49.76 3.76
N ALA A 384 -5.58 -49.34 4.88
CA ALA A 384 -5.94 -47.96 5.14
C ALA A 384 -5.57 -47.56 6.57
N ASP A 385 -5.07 -46.34 6.74
CA ASP A 385 -4.78 -45.73 8.04
C ASP A 385 -5.53 -44.39 8.16
N ARG A 386 -6.10 -44.09 9.34
CA ARG A 386 -6.80 -42.81 9.59
C ARG A 386 -5.81 -41.65 9.54
N LYS A 387 -6.26 -40.56 8.93
CA LYS A 387 -5.56 -39.28 8.82
C LYS A 387 -6.33 -38.21 9.58
N HIS A 388 -5.62 -37.39 10.34
CA HIS A 388 -6.22 -36.35 11.20
C HIS A 388 -6.69 -35.10 10.45
N GLY A 389 -6.41 -34.98 9.15
CA GLY A 389 -6.85 -33.83 8.37
C GLY A 389 -6.60 -33.99 6.87
N TYR A 390 -7.24 -33.13 6.10
CA TYR A 390 -7.07 -33.01 4.66
C TYR A 390 -6.79 -31.55 4.33
N SER A 391 -5.67 -31.30 3.65
CA SER A 391 -5.28 -29.96 3.22
C SER A 391 -5.26 -29.92 1.70
N ALA A 392 -6.44 -29.84 1.08
CA ALA A 392 -6.51 -29.36 -0.29
C ALA A 392 -6.31 -27.84 -0.29
N GLN A 393 -5.07 -27.40 -0.48
CA GLN A 393 -4.84 -26.01 -0.85
C GLN A 393 -5.36 -25.80 -2.28
N ILE A 394 -6.50 -25.12 -2.40
CA ILE A 394 -7.03 -24.75 -3.71
C ILE A 394 -6.32 -23.47 -4.14
N ARG A 395 -5.38 -23.61 -5.09
CA ARG A 395 -4.64 -22.46 -5.64
C ARG A 395 -5.50 -21.71 -6.63
N ALA A 396 -6.19 -20.69 -6.14
CA ALA A 396 -6.88 -19.68 -6.95
C ALA A 396 -5.89 -18.54 -7.26
N GLY A 397 -5.32 -18.53 -8.46
CA GLY A 397 -4.33 -17.52 -8.85
C GLY A 397 -4.86 -16.10 -8.70
N GLY A 398 -4.16 -15.27 -7.92
CA GLY A 398 -4.55 -13.88 -7.67
C GLY A 398 -5.68 -13.67 -6.66
N CYS A 399 -6.16 -14.73 -6.00
CA CYS A 399 -7.16 -14.64 -4.93
C CYS A 399 -6.56 -15.00 -3.57
N ALA A 400 -7.11 -14.44 -2.50
CA ALA A 400 -6.77 -14.78 -1.12
C ALA A 400 -7.78 -15.79 -0.56
N ASN A 401 -7.34 -16.66 0.34
CA ASN A 401 -8.26 -17.55 1.06
C ASN A 401 -9.09 -16.75 2.06
N VAL A 402 -10.39 -17.04 2.15
CA VAL A 402 -11.24 -16.47 3.17
C VAL A 402 -11.24 -17.38 4.39
N THR A 403 -10.69 -16.90 5.50
CA THR A 403 -10.56 -17.68 6.76
C THR A 403 -11.54 -17.23 7.85
N ASP A 404 -12.08 -16.03 7.72
CA ASP A 404 -12.81 -15.36 8.81
C ASP A 404 -14.32 -15.65 8.80
N ASP A 405 -14.85 -16.28 7.74
CA ASP A 405 -16.26 -16.69 7.65
C ASP A 405 -16.54 -18.02 8.41
N GLY A 406 -15.62 -18.46 9.26
CA GLY A 406 -15.78 -19.69 10.01
C GLY A 406 -15.49 -20.95 9.19
N PRO A 407 -15.75 -22.13 9.77
CA PRO A 407 -15.26 -23.39 9.22
C PRO A 407 -15.98 -23.83 7.94
N GLU A 408 -17.14 -23.25 7.60
CA GLU A 408 -17.84 -23.54 6.36
C GLU A 408 -17.13 -23.00 5.10
N ALA A 409 -16.19 -22.07 5.29
CA ALA A 409 -15.40 -21.46 4.23
C ALA A 409 -14.46 -22.46 3.52
N GLY A 410 -14.30 -23.68 4.04
CA GLY A 410 -13.54 -24.73 3.36
C GLY A 410 -13.94 -26.12 3.82
N GLY A 411 -13.94 -27.06 2.88
CA GLY A 411 -14.31 -28.44 3.16
C GLY A 411 -14.37 -29.29 1.90
N VAL A 412 -15.22 -30.30 1.91
CA VAL A 412 -15.54 -31.11 0.74
C VAL A 412 -17.06 -31.15 0.53
N MET A 413 -17.49 -31.14 -0.73
CA MET A 413 -18.87 -31.29 -1.13
C MET A 413 -19.04 -32.64 -1.83
N LEU A 414 -20.05 -33.41 -1.44
CA LEU A 414 -20.36 -34.65 -2.11
C LEU A 414 -20.94 -34.35 -3.48
N VAL A 415 -20.36 -34.94 -4.52
CA VAL A 415 -20.76 -34.75 -5.92
C VAL A 415 -20.90 -36.09 -6.61
N ARG A 416 -21.73 -36.15 -7.65
CA ARG A 416 -21.80 -37.33 -8.52
C ARG A 416 -20.76 -37.19 -9.62
N ARG A 417 -19.71 -38.00 -9.57
CA ARG A 417 -18.61 -38.06 -10.55
C ARG A 417 -18.07 -39.49 -10.61
N ASP A 418 -17.41 -39.84 -11.70
CA ASP A 418 -16.71 -41.12 -11.82
C ASP A 418 -17.58 -42.37 -11.57
N GLY A 419 -18.88 -42.30 -11.87
CA GLY A 419 -19.82 -43.40 -11.68
C GLY A 419 -20.34 -43.57 -10.24
N GLY A 420 -19.89 -42.75 -9.30
CA GLY A 420 -20.25 -42.85 -7.88
C GLY A 420 -20.37 -41.48 -7.18
N VAL A 421 -20.38 -41.52 -5.85
CA VAL A 421 -20.30 -40.32 -5.02
C VAL A 421 -18.83 -40.07 -4.68
N MET A 422 -18.36 -38.88 -5.02
CA MET A 422 -17.01 -38.39 -4.76
C MET A 422 -17.09 -37.16 -3.87
N ALA A 423 -16.01 -36.86 -3.15
CA ALA A 423 -15.89 -35.66 -2.35
C ALA A 423 -15.02 -34.64 -3.10
N GLN A 424 -15.61 -33.52 -3.52
CA GLN A 424 -14.89 -32.45 -4.17
C GLN A 424 -14.45 -31.42 -3.14
N ALA A 425 -13.15 -31.18 -3.03
CA ALA A 425 -12.63 -30.09 -2.20
C ALA A 425 -13.21 -28.75 -2.66
N TYR A 426 -13.62 -27.91 -1.70
CA TYR A 426 -14.01 -26.54 -1.96
C TYR A 426 -13.40 -25.59 -0.93
N GLN A 427 -13.19 -24.35 -1.35
CA GLN A 427 -12.67 -23.28 -0.49
C GLN A 427 -13.20 -21.94 -0.97
N TRP A 428 -13.55 -21.06 -0.03
CA TRP A 428 -13.96 -19.70 -0.31
C TRP A 428 -12.71 -18.84 -0.51
N VAL A 429 -12.72 -18.09 -1.60
CA VAL A 429 -11.60 -17.24 -2.00
C VAL A 429 -12.11 -15.84 -2.34
N ALA A 430 -11.38 -14.84 -1.84
CA ALA A 430 -11.56 -13.43 -2.11
C ALA A 430 -10.73 -13.06 -3.34
N CYS A 431 -11.39 -12.79 -4.46
CA CYS A 431 -10.76 -12.44 -5.72
C CYS A 431 -10.98 -10.97 -6.04
N PRO A 432 -9.91 -10.19 -6.32
CA PRO A 432 -10.04 -8.83 -6.82
C PRO A 432 -10.88 -8.80 -8.10
N VAL A 433 -11.86 -7.90 -8.13
CA VAL A 433 -12.64 -7.56 -9.33
C VAL A 433 -11.81 -6.56 -10.12
N ARG A 434 -11.62 -6.83 -11.42
CA ARG A 434 -10.86 -5.97 -12.33
C ARG A 434 -11.76 -5.08 -13.14
#